data_AF-A0A445CTV0-F1
#
_entry.id   AF-A0A445CTV0-F1
#
_cell.length_a   1.000
_cell.length_b   1.000
_cell.length_c   1.000
_cell.angle_alpha   90.00
_cell.angle_beta   90.00
_cell.angle_gamma   90.00
#
_symmetry.space_group_name_H-M   'P 1'
#
loop_
_entity.id
_entity.type
_entity.pdbx_description
1 polymer ?
#
loop_
_entity_poly.entity_id
_entity_poly.type
_entity_poly.pdbx_seq_one_letter_code
_entity_poly.pdbx_strand_id
1 'polypeptide(L)'
;MGRRWSDRLHQAVEAKEGLPIQNETVTLASLSYQNFFLQFPKLCGMTGTAATESTEFESIYKLKVTIVPTNKPMIRKDESNVVFRATSGKWRAVVVEISRMHKTGRPVLVATTSVEQSDSLLEQLKEAGIPYEKICPCGRLLLQTN
;
A
#
# COMPACT_ATOMS: atom_id res chain seq x y z
N MET A 1 13.67 -23.90 -14.48
CA MET A 1 14.65 -22.79 -14.59
C MET A 1 15.78 -23.27 -15.49
N GLY A 2 15.85 -22.74 -16.71
CA GLY A 2 16.87 -23.10 -17.70
C GLY A 2 18.11 -22.24 -17.55
N ARG A 3 19.29 -22.84 -17.73
CA ARG A 3 20.55 -22.11 -17.90
C ARG A 3 20.59 -21.56 -19.33
N ARG A 4 20.91 -20.28 -19.49
CA ARG A 4 21.17 -19.65 -20.79
C ARG A 4 22.64 -19.33 -20.95
N TRP A 5 23.13 -19.39 -22.18
CA TRP A 5 24.51 -19.01 -22.49
C TRP A 5 24.62 -17.48 -22.63
N SER A 6 25.67 -16.90 -22.06
CA SER A 6 25.94 -15.45 -22.06
C SER A 6 26.35 -14.93 -23.46
N ASP A 7 26.52 -13.61 -23.59
CA ASP A 7 27.08 -12.94 -24.77
C ASP A 7 26.35 -13.20 -26.09
N ARG A 8 25.01 -13.31 -26.05
CA ARG A 8 24.15 -13.61 -27.20
C ARG A 8 24.44 -14.96 -27.85
N LEU A 9 25.26 -15.81 -27.23
CA LEU A 9 25.54 -17.15 -27.74
C LEU A 9 24.26 -17.99 -27.79
N HIS A 10 23.38 -17.82 -26.81
CA HIS A 10 22.10 -18.51 -26.79
C HIS A 10 21.19 -18.08 -27.95
N GLN A 11 21.14 -16.79 -28.26
CA GLN A 11 20.40 -16.25 -29.41
C GLN A 11 21.01 -16.73 -30.75
N ALA A 12 22.33 -16.86 -30.83
CA ALA A 12 23.02 -17.40 -32.00
C ALA A 12 22.71 -18.89 -32.23
N VAL A 13 22.60 -19.69 -31.15
CA VAL A 13 22.18 -21.10 -31.24
C VAL A 13 20.70 -21.21 -31.60
N GLU A 14 19.83 -20.40 -30.99
CA GLU A 14 18.40 -20.34 -31.36
C GLU A 14 18.23 -20.01 -32.85
N ALA A 15 18.98 -19.04 -33.36
CA ALA A 15 18.98 -18.69 -34.79
C ALA A 15 19.54 -19.81 -35.68
N LYS A 16 20.59 -20.52 -35.23
CA LYS A 16 21.17 -21.65 -35.97
C LYS A 16 20.20 -22.81 -36.10
N GLU A 17 19.47 -23.13 -35.03
CA GLU A 17 18.51 -24.23 -35.00
C GLU A 17 17.12 -23.83 -35.56
N GLY A 18 16.98 -22.62 -36.10
CA GLY A 18 15.74 -22.12 -36.68
C GLY A 18 14.61 -21.90 -35.66
N LEU A 19 14.96 -21.75 -34.38
CA LEU A 19 14.02 -21.51 -33.29
C LEU A 19 13.68 -20.01 -33.18
N PRO A 20 12.48 -19.66 -32.70
CA PRO A 20 12.12 -18.26 -32.46
C PRO A 20 13.03 -17.64 -31.40
N ILE A 21 13.73 -16.57 -31.78
CA ILE A 21 14.64 -15.83 -30.89
C ILE A 21 13.83 -15.15 -29.80
N GLN A 22 14.19 -15.39 -28.55
CA GLN A 22 13.57 -14.72 -27.43
C GLN A 22 14.30 -13.41 -27.11
N ASN A 23 13.57 -12.30 -27.18
CA ASN A 23 14.10 -11.00 -26.77
C ASN A 23 14.24 -10.96 -25.25
N GLU A 24 15.46 -10.74 -24.77
CA GLU A 24 15.73 -10.57 -23.33
C GLU A 24 15.58 -9.10 -22.94
N THR A 25 14.79 -8.84 -21.90
CA THR A 25 14.80 -7.54 -21.23
C THR A 25 16.10 -7.40 -20.46
N VAL A 26 17.05 -6.64 -20.99
CA VAL A 26 18.32 -6.37 -20.32
C VAL A 26 18.15 -5.22 -19.35
N THR A 27 18.38 -5.47 -18.07
CA THR A 27 18.47 -4.41 -17.05
C THR A 27 19.81 -3.70 -17.21
N LEU A 28 19.79 -2.48 -17.76
CA LEU A 28 21.01 -1.69 -17.98
C LEU A 28 21.63 -1.17 -16.67
N ALA A 29 20.79 -0.81 -15.70
CA ALA A 29 21.21 -0.33 -14.40
C ALA A 29 20.18 -0.75 -13.34
N SER A 30 20.68 -1.05 -12.14
CA SER A 30 19.86 -1.36 -10.98
C SER A 30 20.47 -0.72 -9.74
N LEU A 31 19.64 -0.07 -8.94
CA LEU A 31 20.05 0.55 -7.69
C LEU A 31 18.91 0.39 -6.68
N SER A 32 19.25 -0.07 -5.48
CA SER A 32 18.27 -0.12 -4.38
C SER A 32 18.00 1.29 -3.86
N TYR A 33 16.79 1.51 -3.34
CA TYR A 33 16.47 2.78 -2.69
C TYR A 33 17.43 3.11 -1.54
N GLN A 34 17.86 2.10 -0.78
CA GLN A 34 18.85 2.25 0.28
C GLN A 34 20.15 2.89 -0.25
N ASN A 35 20.73 2.30 -1.30
CA ASN A 35 21.99 2.80 -1.88
C ASN A 35 21.79 4.14 -2.61
N PHE A 36 20.63 4.36 -3.21
CA PHE A 36 20.29 5.63 -3.84
C PHE A 36 20.29 6.78 -2.84
N PHE A 37 19.65 6.61 -1.67
CA PHE A 37 19.57 7.67 -0.66
C PHE A 37 20.90 7.96 0.04
N LEU A 38 21.80 6.97 0.12
CA LEU A 38 23.15 7.16 0.70
C LEU A 38 24.09 7.99 -0.19
N GLN A 39 23.77 8.18 -1.47
CA GLN A 39 24.58 9.02 -2.36
C GLN A 39 24.36 10.52 -2.13
N PHE A 40 23.30 10.90 -1.42
CA PHE A 40 23.03 12.31 -1.14
C PHE A 40 23.96 12.84 -0.04
N PRO A 41 24.61 14.00 -0.23
CA PRO A 41 25.51 14.57 0.77
C PRO A 41 24.78 14.99 2.05
N LYS A 42 23.47 15.23 1.98
CA LYS A 42 22.59 15.51 3.11
C LYS A 42 21.27 14.77 2.91
N LEU A 43 20.87 14.01 3.92
CA LEU A 43 19.61 13.28 3.94
C LEU A 43 18.76 13.74 5.12
N CYS A 44 17.50 14.03 4.86
CA CYS A 44 16.51 14.40 5.88
C CYS A 44 15.13 13.85 5.47
N GLY A 45 14.27 13.60 6.45
CA GLY A 45 12.93 13.09 6.21
C GLY A 45 11.96 13.45 7.34
N MET A 46 10.67 13.39 7.03
CA MET A 46 9.59 13.63 7.97
C MET A 46 8.58 12.49 7.87
N THR A 47 8.14 11.98 9.02
CA THR A 47 7.12 10.93 9.11
C THR A 47 6.46 10.96 10.49
N GLY A 48 5.22 10.48 10.56
CA GLY A 48 4.47 10.40 11.82
C GLY A 48 4.80 9.19 12.69
N THR A 49 5.50 8.18 12.16
CA THR A 49 5.63 6.86 12.81
C THR A 49 7.07 6.33 12.93
N ALA A 50 8.11 7.15 12.69
CA ALA A 50 9.51 6.67 12.74
C ALA A 50 10.05 6.36 14.15
N ALA A 51 9.32 6.70 15.23
CA ALA A 51 9.81 6.52 16.59
C ALA A 51 10.17 5.05 16.90
N THR A 52 9.36 4.11 16.40
CA THR A 52 9.55 2.66 16.60
C THR A 52 10.71 2.09 15.77
N GLU A 53 10.99 2.67 14.61
CA GLU A 53 12.00 2.20 13.66
C GLU A 53 13.30 3.03 13.74
N SER A 54 13.47 3.83 14.79
CA SER A 54 14.60 4.76 14.94
C SER A 54 15.97 4.07 14.85
N THR A 55 16.09 2.87 15.42
CA THR A 55 17.31 2.05 15.36
C THR A 55 17.68 1.63 13.94
N GLU A 56 16.69 1.32 13.09
CA GLU A 56 16.95 0.96 11.69
C GLU A 56 17.38 2.19 10.88
N PHE A 57 16.73 3.33 11.10
CA PHE A 57 17.11 4.59 10.45
C PHE A 57 18.53 5.03 10.82
N GLU A 58 18.94 4.86 12.07
CA GLU A 58 20.29 5.20 12.51
C GLU A 58 21.33 4.19 11.99
N SER A 59 21.02 2.89 11.98
CA SER A 59 21.98 1.88 11.51
C SER A 59 22.23 1.97 9.99
N ILE A 60 21.18 2.09 9.19
CA ILE A 60 21.23 2.07 7.72
C ILE A 60 21.58 3.45 7.17
N TYR A 61 20.86 4.49 7.58
CA TYR A 61 20.94 5.82 6.97
C TYR A 61 21.69 6.85 7.81
N LYS A 62 22.16 6.49 9.02
CA LYS A 62 22.76 7.43 9.98
C LYS A 62 21.83 8.60 10.32
N LEU A 63 20.51 8.37 10.24
CA LEU A 63 19.49 9.38 10.53
C LEU A 63 19.01 9.25 11.97
N LYS A 64 19.04 10.37 12.69
CA LYS A 64 18.44 10.47 14.04
C LYS A 64 16.98 10.84 13.94
N VAL A 65 16.12 10.09 14.61
CA VAL A 65 14.69 10.38 14.71
C VAL A 65 14.45 11.23 15.94
N THR A 66 13.80 12.38 15.78
CA THR A 66 13.39 13.25 16.90
C THR A 66 11.89 13.41 16.88
N ILE A 67 11.25 13.22 18.04
CA ILE A 67 9.80 13.36 18.19
C ILE A 67 9.48 14.84 18.38
N VAL A 68 8.75 15.42 17.43
CA VAL A 68 8.25 16.79 17.52
C VAL A 68 6.87 16.77 18.18
N PRO A 69 6.61 17.61 19.22
CA PRO A 69 5.32 17.65 19.87
C PRO A 69 4.22 18.15 18.91
N THR A 70 2.99 17.69 19.11
CA THR A 70 1.84 18.12 18.32
C THR A 70 1.42 19.54 18.68
N ASN A 71 0.93 20.31 17.69
CA ASN A 71 0.44 21.66 17.92
C ASN A 71 -0.75 21.73 18.89
N LYS A 72 -1.58 20.67 18.93
CA LYS A 72 -2.72 20.54 19.83
C LYS A 72 -2.67 19.18 20.53
N PRO A 73 -3.26 19.04 21.74
CA PRO A 73 -3.37 17.76 22.40
C PRO A 73 -4.22 16.81 21.53
N MET A 74 -3.75 15.56 21.40
CA MET A 74 -4.43 14.53 20.62
C MET A 74 -5.60 13.97 21.42
N ILE A 75 -6.83 14.15 20.92
CA ILE A 75 -8.08 13.71 21.59
C ILE A 75 -8.79 12.58 20.82
N ARG A 76 -8.13 11.99 19.82
CA ARG A 76 -8.71 10.91 19.02
C ARG A 76 -8.85 9.67 19.90
N LYS A 77 -10.03 9.05 19.89
CA LYS A 77 -10.28 7.78 20.56
C LYS A 77 -9.95 6.65 19.60
N ASP A 78 -8.94 5.85 19.95
CA ASP A 78 -8.55 4.66 19.21
C ASP A 78 -9.26 3.45 19.84
N GLU A 79 -10.24 2.90 19.11
CA GLU A 79 -11.03 1.75 19.55
C GLU A 79 -10.25 0.44 19.35
N SER A 80 -10.62 -0.60 20.12
CA SER A 80 -9.97 -1.91 20.02
C SER A 80 -10.36 -2.67 18.75
N ASN A 81 -9.51 -3.60 18.33
CA ASN A 81 -9.73 -4.39 17.13
C ASN A 81 -10.90 -5.37 17.31
N VAL A 82 -11.84 -5.36 16.37
CA VAL A 82 -12.94 -6.33 16.29
C VAL A 82 -12.56 -7.45 15.32
N VAL A 83 -12.46 -8.69 15.84
CA VAL A 83 -12.04 -9.86 15.06
C VAL A 83 -13.27 -10.72 14.74
N PHE A 84 -13.39 -11.11 13.47
CA PHE A 84 -14.48 -11.97 12.99
C PHE A 84 -13.93 -13.30 12.51
N ARG A 85 -14.69 -14.38 12.73
CA ARG A 85 -14.34 -15.72 12.26
C ARG A 85 -14.39 -15.85 10.74
N ALA A 86 -15.37 -15.21 10.10
CA ALA A 86 -15.60 -15.29 8.67
C ALA A 86 -15.51 -13.92 8.00
N THR A 87 -14.90 -13.87 6.81
CA THR A 87 -14.75 -12.65 6.01
C THR A 87 -16.09 -12.03 5.62
N SER A 88 -17.08 -12.85 5.28
CA SER A 88 -18.44 -12.37 4.99
C SER A 88 -19.11 -11.71 6.20
N GLY A 89 -18.90 -12.26 7.40
CA GLY A 89 -19.37 -11.68 8.66
C GLY A 89 -18.71 -10.34 8.96
N LYS A 90 -17.40 -10.23 8.73
CA LYS A 90 -16.64 -8.98 8.84
C LYS A 90 -17.24 -7.89 7.95
N TRP A 91 -17.43 -8.16 6.65
CA TRP A 91 -17.91 -7.14 5.71
C TRP A 91 -19.34 -6.70 6.01
N ARG A 92 -20.22 -7.65 6.38
CA ARG A 92 -21.59 -7.30 6.80
C ARG A 92 -21.59 -6.40 8.03
N ALA A 93 -20.76 -6.70 9.04
CA ALA A 93 -20.64 -5.88 10.24
C ALA A 93 -20.10 -4.47 9.90
N VAL A 94 -19.11 -4.38 9.01
CA VAL A 94 -18.58 -3.10 8.52
C VAL A 94 -19.66 -2.26 7.83
N VAL A 95 -20.47 -2.85 6.95
CA VAL A 95 -21.56 -2.14 6.25
C VAL A 95 -22.63 -1.65 7.24
N VAL A 96 -22.99 -2.47 8.24
CA VAL A 96 -23.93 -2.07 9.29
C VAL A 96 -23.40 -0.88 10.09
N GLU A 97 -22.12 -0.91 10.47
CA GLU A 97 -21.49 0.17 11.24
C GLU A 97 -21.36 1.45 10.42
N ILE A 98 -21.01 1.33 9.14
CA ILE A 98 -21.02 2.44 8.18
C ILE A 98 -22.43 3.05 8.09
N SER A 99 -23.46 2.23 7.91
CA SER A 99 -24.85 2.69 7.83
C SER A 99 -25.25 3.45 9.10
N ARG A 100 -24.85 2.95 10.27
CA ARG A 100 -25.09 3.60 11.56
C ARG A 100 -24.41 4.96 11.65
N MET A 101 -23.13 5.05 11.29
CA MET A 101 -22.37 6.32 11.31
C MET A 101 -22.89 7.32 10.28
N HIS A 102 -23.23 6.85 9.08
CA HIS A 102 -23.78 7.67 8.00
C HIS A 102 -25.13 8.29 8.40
N LYS A 103 -26.01 7.50 9.03
CA LYS A 103 -27.29 8.01 9.59
C LYS A 103 -27.10 9.10 10.65
N THR A 104 -25.96 9.09 11.36
CA THR A 104 -25.61 10.14 12.34
C THR A 104 -24.92 11.36 11.72
N GLY A 105 -24.68 11.39 10.41
CA GLY A 105 -23.98 12.49 9.74
C GLY A 105 -22.47 12.50 9.99
N ARG A 106 -21.87 11.37 10.40
CA ARG A 106 -20.43 11.29 10.67
C ARG A 106 -19.70 10.86 9.38
N PRO A 107 -18.64 11.59 8.95
CA PRO A 107 -17.83 11.16 7.83
C PRO A 107 -17.02 9.92 8.20
N VAL A 108 -16.92 8.97 7.27
CA VAL A 108 -16.23 7.69 7.48
C VAL A 108 -15.19 7.48 6.39
N LEU A 109 -13.96 7.16 6.80
CA LEU A 109 -12.89 6.72 5.91
C LEU A 109 -12.73 5.20 6.07
N VAL A 110 -12.84 4.46 4.97
CA VAL A 110 -12.64 3.01 4.95
C VAL A 110 -11.42 2.68 4.11
N ALA A 111 -10.50 1.92 4.68
CA ALA A 111 -9.32 1.41 3.99
C ALA A 111 -9.43 -0.11 3.82
N THR A 112 -9.31 -0.58 2.57
CA THR A 112 -9.16 -2.00 2.24
C THR A 112 -7.73 -2.29 1.84
N THR A 113 -7.34 -3.56 1.88
CA THR A 113 -5.97 -3.99 1.52
C THR A 113 -5.82 -4.34 0.04
N SER A 114 -6.92 -4.62 -0.65
CA SER A 114 -6.91 -4.98 -2.07
C SER A 114 -8.04 -4.31 -2.84
N VAL A 115 -7.89 -4.28 -4.17
CA VAL A 115 -8.87 -3.70 -5.11
C VAL A 115 -10.17 -4.50 -5.10
N GLU A 116 -10.07 -5.83 -5.11
CA GLU A 116 -11.22 -6.74 -5.16
C GLU A 116 -12.09 -6.62 -3.91
N GLN A 117 -11.45 -6.45 -2.75
CA GLN A 117 -12.16 -6.20 -1.50
C GLN A 117 -12.85 -4.84 -1.50
N SER A 118 -12.23 -3.84 -2.13
CA SER A 118 -12.85 -2.52 -2.29
C SER A 118 -14.09 -2.63 -3.14
N ASP A 119 -14.01 -3.29 -4.29
CA ASP A 119 -15.13 -3.40 -5.23
C ASP A 119 -16.28 -4.23 -4.63
N SER A 120 -15.98 -5.32 -3.91
CA SER A 120 -17.00 -6.10 -3.18
C SER A 120 -17.69 -5.29 -2.08
N LEU A 121 -16.98 -4.39 -1.40
CA LEU A 121 -17.58 -3.48 -0.42
C LEU A 121 -18.44 -2.41 -1.11
N LEU A 122 -18.01 -1.90 -2.26
CA LEU A 122 -18.75 -0.90 -3.03
C LEU A 122 -20.08 -1.44 -3.55
N GLU A 123 -20.13 -2.70 -3.98
CA GLU A 123 -21.38 -3.38 -4.34
C GLU A 123 -22.34 -3.44 -3.15
N GLN A 124 -21.86 -3.86 -1.97
CA GLN A 124 -22.68 -3.92 -0.75
C GLN A 124 -23.17 -2.54 -0.30
N LEU A 125 -22.35 -1.50 -0.44
CA LEU A 125 -22.75 -0.12 -0.12
C LEU A 125 -23.79 0.42 -1.10
N LYS A 126 -23.67 0.05 -2.39
CA LYS A 126 -24.64 0.40 -3.43
C LYS A 126 -25.98 -0.29 -3.20
N GLU A 127 -25.98 -1.57 -2.83
CA GLU A 127 -27.18 -2.32 -2.42
C GLU A 127 -27.83 -1.70 -1.18
N ALA A 128 -27.03 -1.20 -0.23
CA ALA A 128 -27.51 -0.51 0.97
C ALA A 128 -27.98 0.93 0.72
N GLY A 129 -27.81 1.47 -0.50
CA GLY A 129 -28.23 2.83 -0.88
C GLY A 129 -27.42 3.94 -0.20
N ILE A 130 -26.17 3.68 0.20
CA ILE A 130 -25.32 4.66 0.89
C ILE A 130 -24.45 5.38 -0.15
N PRO A 131 -24.49 6.72 -0.24
CA PRO A 131 -23.63 7.47 -1.14
C PRO A 131 -22.15 7.34 -0.72
N TYR A 132 -21.28 7.14 -1.69
CA TYR A 132 -19.85 6.95 -1.46
C TYR A 132 -19.00 7.59 -2.55
N GLU A 133 -17.74 7.88 -2.21
CA GLU A 133 -16.73 8.35 -3.16
C GLU A 133 -15.50 7.43 -3.13
N LYS A 134 -15.07 6.98 -4.31
CA LYS A 134 -13.84 6.18 -4.49
C LYS A 134 -12.66 7.12 -4.71
N ILE A 135 -11.69 7.09 -3.80
CA ILE A 135 -10.53 7.99 -3.85
C ILE A 135 -9.41 7.38 -4.70
N CYS A 136 -9.23 6.06 -4.65
CA CYS A 136 -8.06 5.40 -5.22
C CYS A 136 -8.43 4.02 -5.77
N PRO A 137 -7.81 3.59 -6.90
CA PRO A 137 -7.93 2.22 -7.39
C PRO A 137 -7.56 1.18 -6.33
N CYS A 138 -6.60 1.50 -5.45
CA CYS A 138 -6.01 0.59 -4.47
C CYS A 138 -6.82 0.43 -3.17
N GLY A 139 -8.08 0.88 -3.12
CA GLY A 139 -8.99 0.50 -2.03
C GLY A 139 -9.16 1.50 -0.89
N ARG A 140 -9.04 2.81 -1.14
CA ARG A 140 -9.38 3.84 -0.15
C ARG A 140 -10.71 4.52 -0.53
N LEU A 141 -11.67 4.46 0.38
CA LEU A 141 -13.03 4.99 0.19
C LEU A 141 -13.32 6.08 1.21
N LEU A 142 -13.85 7.20 0.73
CA LEU A 142 -14.40 8.24 1.58
C LEU A 142 -15.92 8.20 1.48
N LEU A 143 -16.55 8.14 2.65
CA LEU A 143 -17.98 8.35 2.80
C LEU A 143 -18.15 9.73 3.39
N GLN A 144 -18.34 10.71 2.51
CA GLN A 144 -18.79 12.03 2.91
C GLN A 144 -20.30 12.01 3.07
N THR A 145 -20.78 12.40 4.25
CA THR A 145 -22.16 12.84 4.43
C THR A 145 -22.25 14.28 3.93
N ASN A 146 -23.30 14.60 3.16
CA ASN A 146 -23.61 15.92 2.58
C ASN A 146 -23.12 17.13 3.39
#